data_AF-A0A672I3D7-F1
#
_entry.id   AF-A0A672I3D7-F1
#
_cell.length_a   1.000
_cell.length_b   1.000
_cell.length_c   1.000
_cell.angle_alpha   90.00
_cell.angle_beta   90.00
_cell.angle_gamma   90.00
#
_symmetry.space_group_name_H-M   'P 1'
#
loop_
_entity.id
_entity.type
_entity.pdbx_description
1 polymer ?
#
loop_
_entity_poly.entity_id
_entity_poly.type
_entity_poly.pdbx_seq_one_letter_code
_entity_poly.pdbx_strand_id
1 'polypeptide(L)'
;RSLFSHTLVSAPWTSPHDPCYHPDGRPRHCLSEFINAAYGVAVNASHSTQGPDSDGNVTTLTDLHNPHNLTCWMAPRGPDAGDWVLTVPLGRRFEITYISLQFCHQGEPSDPISISVLKSMDSGRTWRPMQRYSSDCPGNFGQPSQTVAQTRHQETEPLCSDPRPLQRQRGGMVLAFSTLDGRPSSPDFDYSPTLQDWVTATDVRVVFHHVSRNAKTDAVVVAGQSKDAAGAAPPPAPLRPPLALSDLQVGGRCKCNGHASRCRRDDSGRAVCVCEHNTAGPDCDVCEDFYFDRPWHRATPTNPNPCIACECNGHSNKCRFSMEVFQQSGRRSGGVCQKCRHHTAGRHCQYCQNGYTRDQTKPLSHRKACQPCQCHPLGAVGRWCNQTSGQCLCREGVTGLRCNRCAPGYKQGKSPLRPCIREFTHLSDLLKAVQFSEECVSYCQPSQVKVRMNLETYCLKDYVLKLQVRGMERSGPWWQFSVSVQTVYRAGSSSHVRRGPQSLWVPDRDLGCGCPALHVGRTFLLIGAEEGERGWGPEESRLVADRSTLALQWREHWSPKLRGFRGQDKRGRCPPSKLYMYKSFNMCFYFTMPGE
;
A
#
# COMPACT_ATOMS: atom_id res chain seq x y z
N ARG A 1 -3.33 -8.10 78.26
CA ARG A 1 -3.74 -9.04 77.19
C ARG A 1 -3.67 -8.25 75.88
N SER A 2 -2.48 -8.11 75.28
CA SER A 2 -2.01 -8.93 74.13
C SER A 2 -2.90 -8.71 72.89
N LEU A 3 -2.52 -7.77 72.01
CA LEU A 3 -1.72 -8.00 70.78
C LEU A 3 -2.50 -8.79 69.73
N PHE A 4 -2.83 -8.18 68.58
CA PHE A 4 -2.05 -8.33 67.34
C PHE A 4 -2.54 -7.37 66.24
N SER A 5 -1.56 -6.74 65.60
CA SER A 5 -1.60 -5.87 64.44
C SER A 5 -1.81 -6.69 63.16
N HIS A 6 -2.65 -6.21 62.24
CA HIS A 6 -2.49 -6.52 60.83
C HIS A 6 -2.56 -5.24 59.99
N THR A 7 -1.36 -4.83 59.60
CA THR A 7 -0.94 -3.94 58.52
C THR A 7 -1.88 -3.91 57.31
N LEU A 8 -2.32 -2.70 56.96
CA LEU A 8 -2.81 -2.32 55.63
C LEU A 8 -1.69 -2.49 54.61
N VAL A 9 -1.70 -3.60 53.89
CA VAL A 9 -0.96 -3.72 52.62
C VAL A 9 -1.81 -3.00 51.58
N SER A 10 -1.35 -1.82 51.16
CA SER A 10 -1.84 -1.12 49.97
C SER A 10 -1.63 -2.01 48.75
N ALA A 11 -2.69 -2.70 48.32
CA ALA A 11 -2.72 -3.36 47.03
C ALA A 11 -2.55 -2.31 45.91
N PRO A 12 -1.68 -2.55 44.91
CA PRO A 12 -1.60 -1.66 43.76
C PRO A 12 -2.93 -1.74 43.01
N TRP A 13 -3.53 -0.57 42.77
CA TRP A 13 -4.69 -0.42 41.89
C TRP A 13 -4.31 -0.82 40.47
N THR A 14 -4.34 -2.11 40.17
CA THR A 14 -4.34 -2.61 38.80
C THR A 14 -5.80 -2.77 38.41
N SER A 15 -6.27 -1.87 37.54
CA SER A 15 -7.56 -2.07 36.86
C SER A 15 -7.49 -3.42 36.12
N PRO A 16 -8.45 -4.33 36.30
CA PRO A 16 -8.48 -5.61 35.57
C PRO A 16 -8.74 -5.45 34.06
N HIS A 17 -8.92 -4.21 33.58
CA HIS A 17 -9.24 -3.89 32.20
C HIS A 17 -8.01 -3.39 31.43
N ASP A 18 -7.82 -3.91 30.22
CA ASP A 18 -6.79 -3.47 29.29
C ASP A 18 -6.95 -1.97 28.98
N PRO A 19 -5.95 -1.13 29.26
CA PRO A 19 -6.04 0.30 29.05
C PRO A 19 -6.05 0.71 27.56
N CYS A 20 -5.92 -0.21 26.60
CA CYS A 20 -6.16 0.06 25.18
C CYS A 20 -7.63 0.00 24.76
N TYR A 21 -8.53 -0.41 25.67
CA TYR A 21 -9.96 -0.49 25.38
C TYR A 21 -10.79 0.22 26.46
N HIS A 22 -11.92 0.77 26.05
CA HIS A 22 -12.99 1.15 26.96
C HIS A 22 -13.64 -0.11 27.56
N PRO A 23 -14.36 0.00 28.69
CA PRO A 23 -15.07 -1.15 29.29
C PRO A 23 -16.10 -1.81 28.37
N ASP A 24 -16.57 -1.10 27.33
CA ASP A 24 -17.48 -1.61 26.30
C ASP A 24 -16.76 -2.28 25.11
N GLY A 25 -15.43 -2.40 25.17
CA GLY A 25 -14.61 -3.02 24.13
C GLY A 25 -14.24 -2.10 22.97
N ARG A 26 -14.63 -0.81 22.98
CA ARG A 26 -14.18 0.14 21.96
C ARG A 26 -12.70 0.48 22.15
N PRO A 27 -11.91 0.54 21.06
CA PRO A 27 -10.49 0.86 21.16
C PRO A 27 -10.29 2.32 21.59
N ARG A 28 -9.21 2.59 22.30
CA ARG A 28 -8.82 3.93 22.75
C ARG A 28 -7.30 4.10 22.73
N HIS A 29 -6.82 5.32 22.61
CA HIS A 29 -5.40 5.61 22.67
C HIS A 29 -4.76 5.08 23.97
N CYS A 30 -3.66 4.33 23.85
CA CYS A 30 -2.93 3.79 24.98
C CYS A 30 -1.42 3.93 24.79
N LEU A 31 -0.72 4.27 25.86
CA LEU A 31 0.73 4.45 25.87
C LEU A 31 1.35 3.49 26.87
N SER A 32 2.58 3.04 26.55
CA SER A 32 3.39 2.27 27.49
C SER A 32 3.76 3.10 28.71
N GLU A 33 4.06 2.43 29.83
CA GLU A 33 4.54 3.07 31.05
C GLU A 33 5.80 3.92 30.79
N PHE A 34 5.95 4.98 31.57
CA PHE A 34 7.14 5.83 31.52
C PHE A 34 8.25 5.17 32.32
N ILE A 35 9.43 4.99 31.72
CA ILE A 35 10.55 4.29 32.35
C ILE A 35 11.87 5.05 32.14
N ASN A 36 12.84 4.80 33.02
CA ASN A 36 14.24 5.07 32.72
C ASN A 36 14.76 3.93 31.81
N ALA A 37 14.87 4.19 30.52
CA ALA A 37 15.31 3.21 29.53
C ALA A 37 16.79 2.85 29.65
N ALA A 38 17.60 3.67 30.35
CA ALA A 38 19.00 3.37 30.62
C ALA A 38 19.19 2.43 31.83
N TYR A 39 18.19 2.28 32.70
CA TYR A 39 18.33 1.50 33.94
C TYR A 39 18.72 0.04 33.67
N GLY A 40 19.83 -0.39 34.29
CA GLY A 40 20.42 -1.72 34.12
C GLY A 40 21.04 -1.97 32.74
N VAL A 41 21.16 -0.97 31.87
CA VAL A 41 21.82 -1.07 30.56
C VAL A 41 23.30 -0.73 30.72
N ALA A 42 24.16 -1.61 30.24
CA ALA A 42 25.60 -1.37 30.24
C ALA A 42 25.95 -0.20 29.29
N VAL A 43 26.66 0.80 29.82
CA VAL A 43 27.13 1.97 29.07
C VAL A 43 28.51 1.66 28.50
N ASN A 44 28.71 1.94 27.21
CA ASN A 44 30.03 1.88 26.61
C ASN A 44 30.72 3.23 26.77
N ALA A 45 31.80 3.28 27.55
CA ALA A 45 32.63 4.46 27.72
C ALA A 45 33.92 4.30 26.90
N SER A 46 34.20 5.27 26.03
CA SER A 46 35.43 5.27 25.23
C SER A 46 36.10 6.64 25.21
N HIS A 47 37.42 6.62 25.14
CA HIS A 47 38.27 7.77 24.89
C HIS A 47 38.67 7.76 23.40
N SER A 48 38.37 8.82 22.65
CA SER A 48 38.42 8.87 21.17
C SER A 48 37.27 8.16 20.44
N THR A 49 36.85 8.76 19.32
CA THR A 49 35.80 8.25 18.42
C THR A 49 36.30 7.19 17.44
N GLN A 50 37.61 6.89 17.45
CA GLN A 50 38.29 5.91 16.60
C GLN A 50 39.29 5.07 17.43
N GLY A 51 38.97 3.81 17.76
CA GLY A 51 39.93 2.81 18.28
C GLY A 51 39.69 2.29 19.70
N PRO A 52 40.31 1.16 20.09
CA PRO A 52 39.77 0.18 21.05
C PRO A 52 40.24 0.37 22.50
N ASP A 53 40.31 1.60 23.00
CA ASP A 53 40.45 1.86 24.44
C ASP A 53 39.06 2.05 25.06
N SER A 54 38.26 0.99 25.01
CA SER A 54 36.91 0.91 25.58
C SER A 54 37.01 0.29 26.96
N ASP A 55 36.63 1.05 28.00
CA ASP A 55 36.17 0.44 29.25
C ASP A 55 34.80 -0.18 28.93
N GLY A 56 34.83 -1.42 28.46
CA GLY A 56 33.64 -2.14 28.04
C GLY A 56 32.69 -2.36 29.22
N ASN A 57 31.45 -1.90 29.07
CA ASN A 57 30.31 -2.18 29.94
C ASN A 57 30.34 -1.57 31.36
N VAL A 58 30.33 -0.23 31.44
CA VAL A 58 30.11 0.51 32.68
C VAL A 58 28.66 0.36 33.14
N THR A 59 28.43 -0.22 34.32
CA THR A 59 27.10 -0.41 34.91
C THR A 59 26.79 0.57 36.04
N THR A 60 27.82 1.21 36.61
CA THR A 60 27.70 2.17 37.73
C THR A 60 27.09 3.52 37.33
N LEU A 61 26.74 3.70 36.06
CA LEU A 61 26.05 4.90 35.56
C LEU A 61 24.54 4.67 35.46
N THR A 62 24.09 3.42 35.55
CA THR A 62 22.72 3.01 35.26
C THR A 62 22.19 2.02 36.30
N ASP A 63 22.87 1.90 37.43
CA ASP A 63 22.49 1.09 38.57
C ASP A 63 21.40 1.76 39.43
N LEU A 64 21.09 1.15 40.57
CA LEU A 64 20.14 1.74 41.51
C LEU A 64 20.78 2.93 42.22
N HIS A 65 20.48 4.14 41.75
CA HIS A 65 20.98 5.37 42.32
C HIS A 65 20.50 5.59 43.77
N ASN A 66 21.44 5.62 44.71
CA ASN A 66 21.19 5.89 46.13
C ASN A 66 21.89 7.21 46.56
N PRO A 67 21.14 8.28 46.89
CA PRO A 67 21.72 9.56 47.30
C PRO A 67 22.63 9.50 48.54
N HIS A 68 22.47 8.47 49.38
CA HIS A 68 23.28 8.28 50.59
C HIS A 68 24.51 7.39 50.36
N ASN A 69 24.56 6.65 49.26
CA ASN A 69 25.67 5.78 48.90
C ASN A 69 25.90 5.84 47.39
N LEU A 70 26.55 6.92 46.95
CA LEU A 70 26.75 7.22 45.54
C LEU A 70 27.77 6.27 44.92
N THR A 71 27.35 5.56 43.88
CA THR A 71 28.24 4.92 42.92
C THR A 71 28.66 5.96 41.89
N CYS A 72 29.93 5.94 41.49
CA CYS A 72 30.50 6.99 40.64
C CYS A 72 31.42 6.36 39.60
N TRP A 73 31.10 6.57 38.33
CA TRP A 73 32.04 6.36 37.25
C TRP A 73 32.96 7.58 37.14
N MET A 74 34.27 7.34 37.08
CA MET A 74 35.28 8.38 36.95
C MET A 74 36.07 8.13 35.69
N ALA A 75 36.25 9.16 34.88
CA ALA A 75 37.08 9.09 33.69
C ALA A 75 38.55 8.83 34.08
N PRO A 76 39.19 7.78 33.53
CA PRO A 76 40.63 7.54 33.67
C PRO A 76 41.46 8.75 33.24
N ARG A 77 42.59 8.99 33.92
CA ARG A 77 43.57 10.02 33.49
C ARG A 77 44.46 9.44 32.38
N GLY A 78 44.20 9.84 31.14
CA GLY A 78 45.09 9.60 30.01
C GLY A 78 46.06 10.77 29.77
N PRO A 79 47.19 10.56 29.05
CA PRO A 79 48.15 11.61 28.71
C PRO A 79 47.63 12.64 27.68
N ASP A 80 46.51 12.35 27.00
CA ASP A 80 45.96 13.19 25.92
C ASP A 80 44.64 13.87 26.30
N ALA A 81 44.48 15.12 25.83
CA ALA A 81 43.27 15.93 25.97
C ALA A 81 42.17 15.54 24.95
N GLY A 82 41.64 14.31 25.08
CA GLY A 82 40.62 13.76 24.19
C GLY A 82 39.18 13.96 24.65
N ASP A 83 38.25 13.59 23.76
CA ASP A 83 36.81 13.57 24.04
C ASP A 83 36.42 12.26 24.73
N TRP A 84 35.54 12.35 25.73
CA TRP A 84 34.92 11.20 26.38
C TRP A 84 33.54 10.94 25.79
N VAL A 85 33.30 9.70 25.36
CA VAL A 85 32.07 9.30 24.71
C VAL A 85 31.37 8.23 25.54
N LEU A 86 30.17 8.52 26.01
CA LEU A 86 29.30 7.58 26.70
C LEU A 86 28.18 7.18 25.75
N THR A 87 28.08 5.90 25.41
CA THR A 87 27.05 5.37 24.50
C THR A 87 26.15 4.39 25.24
N VAL A 88 24.84 4.63 25.18
CA VAL A 88 23.79 3.84 25.85
C VAL A 88 22.93 3.16 24.77
N PRO A 89 23.08 1.85 24.55
CA PRO A 89 22.27 1.11 23.59
C PRO A 89 20.92 0.71 24.19
N LEU A 90 19.82 1.35 23.77
CA LEU A 90 18.49 1.09 24.35
C LEU A 90 17.86 -0.22 23.82
N GLY A 91 18.41 -0.77 22.73
CA GLY A 91 17.99 -2.05 22.14
C GLY A 91 16.66 -2.05 21.39
N ARG A 92 15.90 -0.96 21.43
CA ARG A 92 14.68 -0.71 20.64
C ARG A 92 14.45 0.80 20.46
N ARG A 93 13.44 1.19 19.67
CA ARG A 93 13.02 2.59 19.58
C ARG A 93 12.24 3.03 20.82
N PHE A 94 12.67 4.14 21.40
CA PHE A 94 12.00 4.87 22.48
C PHE A 94 11.62 6.27 22.01
N GLU A 95 10.52 6.79 22.54
CA GLU A 95 10.20 8.21 22.50
C GLU A 95 10.78 8.85 23.77
N ILE A 96 11.96 9.46 23.63
CA ILE A 96 12.72 10.04 24.74
C ILE A 96 12.10 11.39 25.12
N THR A 97 11.76 11.54 26.40
CA THR A 97 11.29 12.81 26.97
C THR A 97 12.45 13.62 27.54
N TYR A 98 13.38 12.97 28.24
CA TYR A 98 14.58 13.64 28.75
C TYR A 98 15.79 12.72 28.82
N ILE A 99 16.97 13.33 28.85
CA ILE A 99 18.24 12.71 29.19
C ILE A 99 18.84 13.52 30.32
N SER A 100 19.18 12.88 31.43
CA SER A 100 19.78 13.57 32.59
C SER A 100 21.07 12.92 33.05
N LEU A 101 22.01 13.76 33.47
CA LEU A 101 23.33 13.39 33.95
C LEU A 101 23.52 13.98 35.33
N GLN A 102 23.81 13.15 36.33
CA GLN A 102 24.13 13.60 37.68
C GLN A 102 25.61 13.47 37.96
N PHE A 103 26.25 14.58 38.32
CA PHE A 103 27.67 14.63 38.66
C PHE A 103 27.93 14.20 40.11
N CYS A 104 29.06 13.54 40.35
CA CYS A 104 29.43 13.02 41.68
C CYS A 104 29.83 14.10 42.69
N HIS A 105 30.43 15.19 42.22
CA HIS A 105 30.96 16.24 43.08
C HIS A 105 29.96 17.39 43.22
N GLN A 106 29.89 17.99 44.41
CA GLN A 106 28.90 19.02 44.78
C GLN A 106 29.28 20.46 44.39
N GLY A 107 30.50 20.68 43.87
CA GLY A 107 30.98 21.99 43.43
C GLY A 107 30.90 22.13 41.91
N GLU A 108 30.51 23.32 41.40
CA GLU A 108 30.49 23.60 39.96
C GLU A 108 31.83 23.23 39.32
N PRO A 109 31.81 22.65 38.11
CA PRO A 109 33.04 22.37 37.39
C PRO A 109 33.75 23.70 37.16
N SER A 110 35.00 23.81 37.61
CA SER A 110 35.81 25.02 37.42
C SER A 110 36.19 25.26 35.96
N ASP A 111 36.19 24.20 35.15
CA ASP A 111 36.48 24.24 33.71
C ASP A 111 35.19 24.33 32.88
N PRO A 112 35.18 25.08 31.76
CA PRO A 112 34.03 25.15 30.86
C PRO A 112 33.76 23.78 30.25
N ILE A 113 32.60 23.18 30.55
CA ILE A 113 32.20 21.91 29.97
C ILE A 113 31.47 22.16 28.64
N SER A 114 31.99 21.55 27.58
CA SER A 114 31.31 21.46 26.30
C SER A 114 30.74 20.05 26.12
N ILE A 115 29.44 19.91 25.92
CA ILE A 115 28.75 18.62 25.82
C ILE A 115 27.93 18.57 24.54
N SER A 116 28.01 17.47 23.80
CA SER A 116 27.06 17.14 22.73
C SER A 116 26.23 15.92 23.12
N VAL A 117 24.91 16.05 23.05
CA VAL A 117 23.97 14.93 23.16
C VAL A 117 23.56 14.53 21.75
N LEU A 118 23.77 13.26 21.40
CA LEU A 118 23.43 12.69 20.10
C LEU A 118 22.49 11.50 20.28
N LYS A 119 21.73 11.23 19.23
CA LYS A 119 20.90 10.03 19.11
C LYS A 119 21.22 9.24 17.86
N SER A 120 20.93 7.95 17.90
CA SER A 120 20.80 7.09 16.73
C SER A 120 19.36 6.62 16.60
N MET A 121 18.92 6.36 15.36
CA MET A 121 17.59 5.78 15.06
C MET A 121 17.70 4.43 14.35
N ASP A 122 18.93 3.97 14.10
CA ASP A 122 19.30 2.83 13.28
C ASP A 122 20.31 1.91 14.00
N SER A 123 20.19 1.81 15.32
CA SER A 123 20.99 0.92 16.17
C SER A 123 22.49 1.23 16.14
N GLY A 124 22.83 2.51 16.26
CA GLY A 124 24.20 3.02 16.38
C GLY A 124 24.96 3.21 15.07
N ARG A 125 24.32 3.03 13.90
CA ARG A 125 24.97 3.17 12.58
C ARG A 125 25.17 4.64 12.20
N THR A 126 24.16 5.47 12.40
CA THR A 126 24.22 6.92 12.19
C THR A 126 23.88 7.66 13.46
N TRP A 127 24.50 8.83 13.61
CA TRP A 127 24.39 9.67 14.80
C TRP A 127 24.00 11.08 14.40
N ARG A 128 22.98 11.62 15.07
CA ARG A 128 22.50 12.99 14.86
C ARG A 128 22.51 13.75 16.19
N PRO A 129 23.04 14.98 16.21
CA PRO A 129 23.00 15.81 17.41
C PRO A 129 21.57 16.20 17.78
N MET A 130 21.25 16.14 19.06
CA MET A 130 19.98 16.59 19.64
C MET A 130 20.13 17.93 20.37
N GLN A 131 21.22 18.09 21.11
CA GLN A 131 21.48 19.25 21.95
C GLN A 131 22.97 19.44 22.10
N ARG A 132 23.40 20.70 22.20
CA ARG A 132 24.76 21.07 22.56
C ARG A 132 24.74 22.00 23.76
N TYR A 133 25.75 21.87 24.58
CA TYR A 133 25.97 22.72 25.73
C TYR A 133 27.40 23.26 25.68
N SER A 134 27.56 24.58 25.76
CA SER A 134 28.87 25.26 25.80
C SER A 134 28.67 26.68 26.30
N SER A 135 29.65 27.20 27.05
CA SER A 135 29.72 28.63 27.38
C SER A 135 30.06 29.52 26.18
N ASP A 136 30.72 28.94 25.17
CA ASP A 136 31.05 29.56 23.89
C ASP A 136 30.52 28.69 22.75
N CYS A 137 29.20 28.78 22.49
CA CYS A 137 28.55 28.07 21.39
C CYS A 137 29.11 28.46 20.00
N PRO A 138 29.36 29.75 19.70
CA PRO A 138 29.95 30.16 18.43
C PRO A 138 31.35 29.59 18.21
N GLY A 139 32.22 29.66 19.23
CA GLY A 139 33.60 29.17 19.11
C GLY A 139 33.71 27.65 19.03
N ASN A 140 32.98 26.91 19.86
CA ASN A 140 33.12 25.45 19.95
C ASN A 140 32.29 24.68 18.92
N PHE A 141 31.14 25.23 18.50
CA PHE A 141 30.20 24.52 17.63
C PHE A 141 29.77 25.29 16.38
N GLY A 142 30.19 26.55 16.21
CA GLY A 142 29.76 27.39 15.08
C GLY A 142 28.26 27.69 15.10
N GLN A 143 27.60 27.58 16.26
CA GLN A 143 26.16 27.82 16.42
C GLN A 143 25.90 29.01 17.34
N PRO A 144 24.84 29.79 17.11
CA PRO A 144 24.43 30.81 18.08
C PRO A 144 23.94 30.18 19.38
N SER A 145 24.10 30.89 20.49
CA SER A 145 23.50 30.49 21.77
C SER A 145 21.98 30.72 21.71
N GLN A 146 21.21 29.63 21.77
CA GLN A 146 19.77 29.59 21.59
C GLN A 146 19.16 28.44 22.38
N THR A 147 18.10 28.72 23.14
CA THR A 147 17.37 27.72 23.95
C THR A 147 16.01 27.33 23.36
N VAL A 148 15.49 28.14 22.43
CA VAL A 148 14.16 27.96 21.81
C VAL A 148 14.29 28.01 20.29
N ALA A 149 13.73 27.03 19.58
CA ALA A 149 13.62 27.05 18.13
C ALA A 149 12.66 28.17 17.69
N GLN A 150 13.13 29.07 16.83
CA GLN A 150 12.33 30.23 16.41
C GLN A 150 11.29 29.87 15.34
N THR A 151 11.50 28.78 14.61
CA THR A 151 10.62 28.33 13.53
C THR A 151 10.33 26.84 13.63
N ARG A 152 9.23 26.39 13.02
CA ARG A 152 8.89 24.96 12.92
C ARG A 152 9.95 24.13 12.18
N HIS A 153 10.72 24.74 11.28
CA HIS A 153 11.81 24.04 10.58
C HIS A 153 13.00 23.74 11.49
N GLN A 154 13.30 24.67 12.41
CA GLN A 154 14.36 24.52 13.41
C GLN A 154 14.02 23.51 14.53
N GLU A 155 12.78 23.03 14.62
CA GLU A 155 12.35 22.02 15.61
C GLU A 155 13.04 20.67 15.47
N THR A 156 13.82 20.43 14.41
CA THR A 156 14.61 19.20 14.24
C THR A 156 16.11 19.47 14.18
N GLU A 157 16.52 20.68 14.54
CA GLU A 157 17.91 21.08 14.62
C GLU A 157 18.41 21.02 16.07
N PRO A 158 19.71 20.74 16.28
CA PRO A 158 20.32 20.83 17.59
C PRO A 158 20.48 22.29 18.01
N LEU A 159 19.94 22.63 19.17
CA LEU A 159 20.18 23.94 19.79
C LEU A 159 21.46 23.90 20.62
N CYS A 160 22.07 25.07 20.83
CA CYS A 160 23.25 25.22 21.68
C CYS A 160 22.99 26.26 22.76
N SER A 161 23.21 25.92 24.02
CA SER A 161 23.02 26.85 25.14
C SER A 161 24.09 26.68 26.22
N ASP A 162 24.29 27.69 27.07
CA ASP A 162 25.11 27.51 28.27
C ASP A 162 24.36 26.59 29.26
N PRO A 163 24.97 25.50 29.76
CA PRO A 163 24.35 24.62 30.73
C PRO A 163 24.27 25.21 32.16
N ARG A 164 24.86 26.38 32.41
CA ARG A 164 24.93 26.99 33.75
C ARG A 164 23.80 27.99 34.02
N PRO A 165 23.37 28.12 35.29
CA PRO A 165 23.79 27.32 36.43
C PRO A 165 23.21 25.90 36.38
N LEU A 166 24.02 24.90 36.74
CA LEU A 166 23.54 23.51 36.82
C LEU A 166 22.52 23.40 37.97
N GLN A 167 21.43 22.66 37.73
CA GLN A 167 20.39 22.50 38.73
C GLN A 167 20.90 21.62 39.87
N ARG A 168 20.70 22.03 41.13
CA ARG A 168 20.98 21.19 42.30
C ARG A 168 19.80 20.27 42.60
N GLN A 169 20.04 18.96 42.64
CA GLN A 169 19.07 17.96 43.06
C GLN A 169 19.71 17.08 44.14
N ARG A 170 19.10 17.06 45.34
CA ARG A 170 19.55 16.24 46.50
C ARG A 170 21.06 16.36 46.82
N GLY A 171 21.62 17.56 46.65
CA GLY A 171 23.04 17.84 46.92
C GLY A 171 24.00 17.58 45.75
N GLY A 172 23.58 16.91 44.68
CA GLY A 172 24.34 16.74 43.44
C GLY A 172 23.95 17.76 42.37
N MET A 173 24.86 18.03 41.42
CA MET A 173 24.56 18.83 40.24
C MET A 173 23.99 17.95 39.14
N VAL A 174 22.95 18.43 38.47
CA VAL A 174 22.25 17.72 37.41
C VAL A 174 22.22 18.58 36.16
N LEU A 175 22.59 17.98 35.03
CA LEU A 175 22.28 18.48 33.70
C LEU A 175 21.11 17.68 33.15
N ALA A 176 20.00 18.35 32.83
CA ALA A 176 18.82 17.73 32.24
C ALA A 176 18.54 18.34 30.87
N PHE A 177 18.48 17.49 29.86
CA PHE A 177 18.05 17.83 28.51
C PHE A 177 16.63 17.31 28.30
N SER A 178 15.66 18.20 28.08
CA SER A 178 14.31 17.84 27.67
C SER A 178 14.21 17.92 26.14
N THR A 179 13.74 16.85 25.50
CA THR A 179 13.76 16.74 24.03
C THR A 179 12.78 17.69 23.35
N LEU A 180 11.69 18.05 24.02
CA LEU A 180 10.61 18.89 23.50
C LEU A 180 10.67 20.33 24.00
N ASP A 181 11.60 20.65 24.92
CA ASP A 181 11.72 22.00 25.45
C ASP A 181 12.19 22.98 24.36
N GLY A 182 11.61 24.19 24.38
CA GLY A 182 11.87 25.22 23.37
C GLY A 182 11.41 24.88 21.95
N ARG A 183 10.53 23.87 21.74
CA ARG A 183 10.02 23.50 20.40
C ARG A 183 8.55 23.93 20.22
N PRO A 184 8.21 24.78 19.23
CA PRO A 184 6.87 25.34 19.08
C PRO A 184 5.73 24.31 18.95
N SER A 185 5.93 23.18 18.29
CA SER A 185 4.90 22.15 18.09
C SER A 185 4.78 21.15 19.25
N SER A 186 5.50 21.36 20.36
CA SER A 186 5.47 20.51 21.56
C SER A 186 4.05 20.34 22.16
N PRO A 187 3.20 21.39 22.28
CA PRO A 187 1.84 21.25 22.79
C PRO A 187 0.95 20.32 21.95
N ASP A 188 1.23 20.22 20.64
CA ASP A 188 0.50 19.39 19.67
C ASP A 188 1.30 18.14 19.27
N PHE A 189 2.16 17.62 20.17
CA PHE A 189 3.06 16.50 19.90
C PHE A 189 2.37 15.28 19.27
N ASP A 190 1.17 14.93 19.74
CA ASP A 190 0.39 13.78 19.23
C ASP A 190 0.04 13.90 17.74
N TYR A 191 0.06 15.12 17.19
CA TYR A 191 -0.24 15.41 15.78
C TYR A 191 0.99 15.87 14.98
N SER A 192 2.16 16.03 15.61
CA SER A 192 3.41 16.45 14.96
C SER A 192 4.30 15.26 14.60
N PRO A 193 4.25 14.73 13.37
CA PRO A 193 5.11 13.62 12.95
C PRO A 193 6.60 13.99 13.03
N THR A 194 6.91 15.26 12.80
CA THR A 194 8.26 15.83 12.88
C THR A 194 8.85 15.68 14.28
N LEU A 195 8.08 16.04 15.32
CA LEU A 195 8.55 15.90 16.71
C LEU A 195 8.51 14.45 17.20
N GLN A 196 7.56 13.64 16.72
CA GLN A 196 7.54 12.21 17.01
C GLN A 196 8.81 11.52 16.49
N ASP A 197 9.29 11.88 15.29
CA ASP A 197 10.57 11.42 14.77
C ASP A 197 11.75 12.00 15.56
N TRP A 198 11.69 13.29 15.93
CA TRP A 198 12.71 13.97 16.72
C TRP A 198 12.98 13.31 18.08
N VAL A 199 11.95 12.90 18.82
CA VAL A 199 12.13 12.23 20.12
C VAL A 199 12.48 10.75 20.00
N THR A 200 12.36 10.18 18.79
CA THR A 200 12.64 8.76 18.57
C THR A 200 14.14 8.49 18.56
N ALA A 201 14.59 7.53 19.37
CA ALA A 201 15.96 7.03 19.35
C ALA A 201 16.05 5.54 19.71
N THR A 202 17.05 4.85 19.15
CA THR A 202 17.48 3.49 19.54
C THR A 202 18.68 3.50 20.47
N ASP A 203 19.50 4.54 20.40
CA ASP A 203 20.72 4.68 21.17
C ASP A 203 20.93 6.16 21.48
N VAL A 204 21.50 6.42 22.64
CA VAL A 204 21.88 7.76 23.10
C VAL A 204 23.38 7.82 23.24
N ARG A 205 23.99 8.92 22.83
CA ARG A 205 25.42 9.17 23.02
C ARG A 205 25.62 10.55 23.62
N VAL A 206 26.40 10.63 24.68
CA VAL A 206 26.84 11.88 25.30
C VAL A 206 28.34 12.02 25.08
N VAL A 207 28.75 13.13 24.49
CA VAL A 207 30.15 13.45 24.22
C VAL A 207 30.55 14.64 25.07
N PHE A 208 31.56 14.45 25.92
CA PHE A 208 32.21 15.51 26.67
C PHE A 208 33.45 15.95 25.92
N HIS A 209 33.45 17.20 25.43
CA HIS A 209 34.55 17.77 24.66
C HIS A 209 35.58 18.43 25.58
N HIS A 210 36.88 18.22 25.29
CA HIS A 210 38.03 18.87 25.95
C HIS A 210 38.04 18.83 27.49
N VAL A 211 38.13 17.63 28.08
CA VAL A 211 38.04 17.41 29.53
C VAL A 211 39.33 17.79 30.32
N SER A 212 40.29 18.53 29.75
CA SER A 212 41.40 19.13 30.50
C SER A 212 42.21 20.10 29.63
N ARG A 213 42.10 21.41 29.88
CA ARG A 213 43.09 22.39 29.39
C ARG A 213 43.86 23.11 30.49
N ASN A 214 43.44 23.05 31.77
CA ASN A 214 44.05 23.86 32.83
C ASN A 214 44.44 23.09 34.11
N ALA A 215 45.02 21.89 33.99
CA ALA A 215 45.83 21.32 35.08
C ALA A 215 47.29 21.86 35.11
N LYS A 216 47.60 22.92 34.35
CA LYS A 216 48.95 23.53 34.28
C LYS A 216 49.05 24.95 34.87
N THR A 217 47.99 25.50 35.44
CA THR A 217 47.99 26.90 35.94
C THR A 217 47.78 27.07 37.45
N ASP A 218 47.82 25.99 38.24
CA ASP A 218 47.84 26.09 39.72
C ASP A 218 49.21 25.74 40.35
N ALA A 219 50.28 25.65 39.54
CA ALA A 219 51.63 25.32 40.03
C ALA A 219 52.68 26.41 39.79
N VAL A 220 52.38 27.54 39.14
CA VAL A 220 53.42 28.54 38.82
C VAL A 220 52.85 29.96 38.82
N VAL A 221 52.48 30.52 39.98
CA VAL A 221 52.67 31.97 40.29
C VAL A 221 52.69 32.20 41.81
N VAL A 222 53.72 31.73 42.53
CA VAL A 222 54.20 32.45 43.73
C VAL A 222 55.72 32.31 43.76
N ALA A 223 56.41 33.08 42.92
CA ALA A 223 57.86 33.28 43.04
C ALA A 223 58.17 34.74 42.76
N GLY A 224 58.04 35.56 43.80
CA GLY A 224 58.43 36.96 43.73
C GLY A 224 58.02 37.79 44.94
N GLN A 225 58.48 37.44 46.15
CA GLN A 225 59.11 38.38 47.10
C GLN A 225 59.39 37.75 48.48
N SER A 226 60.64 37.99 48.93
CA SER A 226 61.19 38.03 50.31
C SER A 226 61.00 36.85 51.28
N LYS A 227 62.14 36.18 51.53
CA LYS A 227 62.76 35.79 52.81
C LYS A 227 61.89 35.51 54.06
N ASP A 228 62.17 34.32 54.61
CA ASP A 228 62.23 33.91 56.02
C ASP A 228 61.17 32.90 56.54
N ALA A 229 61.70 31.98 57.35
CA ALA A 229 61.08 31.00 58.25
C ALA A 229 60.60 29.64 57.70
N ALA A 230 61.21 28.60 58.28
CA ALA A 230 60.86 27.19 58.12
C ALA A 230 59.44 26.90 58.62
N GLY A 231 58.63 26.26 57.78
CA GLY A 231 57.32 25.71 58.13
C GLY A 231 56.92 24.64 57.12
N ALA A 232 56.56 23.46 57.60
CA ALA A 232 56.22 22.30 56.78
C ALA A 232 55.09 22.62 55.78
N ALA A 233 55.31 22.26 54.51
CA ALA A 233 54.30 22.40 53.46
C ALA A 233 53.06 21.54 53.79
N PRO A 234 51.83 22.06 53.61
CA PRO A 234 50.61 21.27 53.75
C PRO A 234 50.58 20.16 52.68
N PRO A 235 49.94 19.00 52.95
CA PRO A 235 49.85 17.93 51.98
C PRO A 235 49.12 18.42 50.72
N PRO A 236 49.54 17.98 49.51
CA PRO A 236 48.87 18.37 48.27
C PRO A 236 47.40 17.95 48.34
N ALA A 237 46.50 18.90 48.09
CA ALA A 237 45.07 18.62 47.99
C ALA A 237 44.83 17.51 46.94
N PRO A 238 43.92 16.56 47.20
CA PRO A 238 43.66 15.48 46.25
C PRO A 238 43.18 16.06 44.92
N LEU A 239 43.98 15.84 43.87
CA LEU A 239 43.65 16.21 42.49
C LEU A 239 42.30 15.58 42.10
N ARG A 240 41.32 16.40 41.72
CA ARG A 240 39.99 15.94 41.30
C ARG A 240 40.07 15.18 39.96
N PRO A 241 39.22 14.17 39.70
CA PRO A 241 39.12 13.54 38.39
C PRO A 241 38.49 14.52 37.38
N PRO A 242 38.87 14.45 36.10
CA PRO A 242 38.44 15.41 35.07
C PRO A 242 36.94 15.31 34.75
N LEU A 243 36.35 14.11 34.88
CA LEU A 243 34.91 13.87 34.76
C LEU A 243 34.49 12.77 35.73
N ALA A 244 33.41 12.99 36.49
CA ALA A 244 32.83 12.01 37.39
C ALA A 244 31.32 12.10 37.44
N LEU A 245 30.64 11.00 37.11
CA LEU A 245 29.20 10.89 36.97
C LEU A 245 28.68 9.77 37.87
N SER A 246 27.56 10.04 38.55
CA SER A 246 26.90 9.10 39.46
C SER A 246 25.69 8.42 38.84
N ASP A 247 25.02 9.09 37.90
CA ASP A 247 23.80 8.56 37.29
C ASP A 247 23.59 9.14 35.89
N LEU A 248 23.13 8.29 34.97
CA LEU A 248 22.71 8.61 33.61
C LEU A 248 21.32 8.04 33.39
N GLN A 249 20.35 8.91 33.19
CA GLN A 249 18.97 8.51 32.94
C GLN A 249 18.54 8.90 31.53
N VAL A 250 17.81 8.01 30.88
CA VAL A 250 17.12 8.26 29.61
C VAL A 250 15.65 8.01 29.87
N GLY A 251 14.92 9.07 30.23
CA GLY A 251 13.50 9.00 30.53
C GLY A 251 12.66 9.00 29.27
N GLY A 252 11.80 8.01 29.11
CA GLY A 252 10.93 7.92 27.94
C GLY A 252 9.92 6.78 28.00
N ARG A 253 9.27 6.54 26.86
CA ARG A 253 8.30 5.45 26.66
C ARG A 253 8.72 4.60 25.47
N CYS A 254 8.36 3.32 25.48
CA CYS A 254 8.51 2.51 24.27
C CYS A 254 7.71 3.14 23.13
N LYS A 255 8.32 3.24 21.95
CA LYS A 255 7.63 3.68 20.74
C LYS A 255 6.69 2.59 20.24
N CYS A 256 5.41 2.67 20.63
CA CYS A 256 4.36 1.75 20.19
C CYS A 256 3.23 2.43 19.41
N ASN A 257 3.46 3.67 18.95
CA ASN A 257 2.51 4.45 18.14
C ASN A 257 1.09 4.57 18.72
N GLY A 258 0.96 4.52 20.06
CA GLY A 258 -0.34 4.62 20.73
C GLY A 258 -1.21 3.35 20.66
N HIS A 259 -0.63 2.21 20.23
CA HIS A 259 -1.30 0.92 20.10
C HIS A 259 -0.78 -0.16 21.06
N ALA A 260 -0.07 0.22 22.12
CA ALA A 260 0.30 -0.72 23.18
C ALA A 260 0.45 -0.01 24.52
N SER A 261 -0.05 -0.65 25.57
CA SER A 261 0.03 -0.18 26.95
C SER A 261 1.25 -0.68 27.72
N ARG A 262 1.98 -1.64 27.15
CA ARG A 262 3.15 -2.25 27.79
C ARG A 262 4.15 -2.80 26.79
N CYS A 263 5.38 -2.94 27.26
CA CYS A 263 6.46 -3.63 26.57
C CYS A 263 6.85 -4.90 27.31
N ARG A 264 7.11 -5.97 26.57
CA ARG A 264 7.65 -7.22 27.10
C ARG A 264 9.05 -7.44 26.52
N ARG A 265 9.96 -8.04 27.25
CA ARG A 265 11.24 -8.51 26.69
C ARG A 265 11.02 -9.80 25.87
N ASP A 266 11.52 -9.84 24.66
CA ASP A 266 11.55 -11.04 23.81
C ASP A 266 12.63 -12.03 24.30
N ASP A 267 12.71 -13.20 23.68
CA ASP A 267 13.66 -14.26 24.07
C ASP A 267 15.13 -13.85 23.88
N SER A 268 15.38 -12.80 23.09
CA SER A 268 16.70 -12.17 22.92
C SER A 268 16.95 -11.01 23.91
N GLY A 269 16.05 -10.80 24.88
CA GLY A 269 16.16 -9.76 25.90
C GLY A 269 15.78 -8.35 25.44
N ARG A 270 15.31 -8.18 24.19
CA ARG A 270 14.92 -6.88 23.61
C ARG A 270 13.49 -6.54 23.99
N ALA A 271 13.22 -5.28 24.35
CA ALA A 271 11.86 -4.83 24.63
C ALA A 271 11.04 -4.71 23.33
N VAL A 272 9.91 -5.39 23.25
CA VAL A 272 8.95 -5.39 22.12
C VAL A 272 7.58 -4.95 22.62
N CYS A 273 6.85 -4.18 21.81
CA CYS A 273 5.49 -3.75 22.16
C CYS A 273 4.55 -4.95 22.20
N VAL A 274 3.65 -4.99 23.17
CA VAL A 274 2.50 -5.90 23.13
C VAL A 274 1.40 -5.18 22.35
N CYS A 275 1.41 -5.35 21.03
CA CYS A 275 0.54 -4.60 20.14
C CYS A 275 -0.93 -5.00 20.27
N GLU A 276 -1.78 -3.98 20.34
CA GLU A 276 -3.24 -4.07 20.36
C GLU A 276 -3.81 -3.43 19.07
N HIS A 277 -5.12 -3.18 19.02
CA HIS A 277 -5.75 -2.48 17.89
C HIS A 277 -5.58 -3.19 16.53
N ASN A 278 -5.34 -4.51 16.57
CA ASN A 278 -4.99 -5.35 15.41
C ASN A 278 -3.76 -4.82 14.65
N THR A 279 -2.81 -4.24 15.38
CA THR A 279 -1.50 -3.82 14.86
C THR A 279 -0.46 -4.88 15.15
N ALA A 280 0.63 -4.86 14.40
CA ALA A 280 1.74 -5.78 14.50
C ALA A 280 3.07 -5.04 14.26
N GLY A 281 4.18 -5.77 14.36
CA GLY A 281 5.53 -5.22 14.27
C GLY A 281 6.10 -4.80 15.64
N PRO A 282 7.40 -4.48 15.72
CA PRO A 282 8.06 -4.17 16.98
C PRO A 282 7.58 -2.87 17.63
N ASP A 283 7.14 -1.91 16.81
CA ASP A 283 6.66 -0.59 17.20
C ASP A 283 5.14 -0.43 16.96
N CYS A 284 4.42 -1.52 16.65
CA CYS A 284 3.00 -1.48 16.25
C CYS A 284 2.74 -0.57 15.03
N ASP A 285 3.68 -0.59 14.08
CA ASP A 285 3.78 0.29 12.92
C ASP A 285 3.23 -0.33 11.62
N VAL A 286 2.67 -1.55 11.71
CA VAL A 286 1.97 -2.22 10.62
C VAL A 286 0.65 -2.81 11.12
N CYS A 287 -0.28 -3.08 10.21
CA CYS A 287 -1.48 -3.84 10.56
C CYS A 287 -1.17 -5.33 10.64
N GLU A 288 -1.88 -6.04 11.52
CA GLU A 288 -1.87 -7.50 11.56
C GLU A 288 -2.40 -8.08 10.24
N ASP A 289 -1.93 -9.28 9.92
CA ASP A 289 -2.41 -10.03 8.76
C ASP A 289 -3.94 -10.11 8.77
N PHE A 290 -4.55 -9.87 7.60
CA PHE A 290 -6.01 -9.81 7.39
C PHE A 290 -6.70 -8.50 7.83
N TYR A 291 -6.01 -7.56 8.47
CA TYR A 291 -6.56 -6.26 8.90
C TYR A 291 -6.20 -5.09 7.96
N PHE A 292 -6.21 -5.36 6.66
CA PHE A 292 -5.82 -4.40 5.61
C PHE A 292 -7.00 -3.68 4.95
N ASP A 293 -8.12 -3.48 5.65
CA ASP A 293 -9.27 -2.80 5.06
C ASP A 293 -9.05 -1.28 4.91
N ARG A 294 -8.19 -0.69 5.72
CA ARG A 294 -7.77 0.72 5.63
C ARG A 294 -6.27 0.87 5.91
N PRO A 295 -5.63 1.98 5.50
CA PRO A 295 -4.24 2.25 5.82
C PRO A 295 -4.01 2.28 7.34
N TRP A 296 -2.83 1.85 7.76
CA TRP A 296 -2.37 2.02 9.14
C TRP A 296 -2.18 3.52 9.45
N HIS A 297 -2.51 3.90 10.69
CA HIS A 297 -2.26 5.24 11.22
C HIS A 297 -1.97 5.14 12.71
N ARG A 298 -1.02 5.96 13.19
CA ARG A 298 -0.75 6.15 14.63
C ARG A 298 -2.03 6.54 15.37
N ALA A 299 -2.23 6.00 16.57
CA ALA A 299 -3.33 6.40 17.44
C ALA A 299 -3.09 7.81 18.02
N THR A 300 -4.14 8.61 18.07
CA THR A 300 -4.16 9.91 18.74
C THR A 300 -5.19 9.89 19.88
N PRO A 301 -5.13 10.82 20.86
CA PRO A 301 -6.11 10.87 21.94
C PRO A 301 -7.56 10.96 21.46
N THR A 302 -7.78 11.55 20.28
CA THR A 302 -9.10 11.68 19.65
C THR A 302 -9.49 10.49 18.78
N ASN A 303 -8.52 9.88 18.08
CA ASN A 303 -8.76 8.81 17.13
C ASN A 303 -7.81 7.62 17.39
N PRO A 304 -8.31 6.49 17.91
CA PRO A 304 -7.47 5.32 18.24
C PRO A 304 -6.94 4.58 17.01
N ASN A 305 -7.48 4.87 15.82
CA ASN A 305 -7.01 4.37 14.53
C ASN A 305 -6.67 2.86 14.47
N PRO A 306 -7.55 1.95 14.94
CA PRO A 306 -7.28 0.52 14.84
C PRO A 306 -7.24 0.03 13.39
N CYS A 307 -6.48 -1.02 13.14
CA CYS A 307 -6.55 -1.73 11.87
C CYS A 307 -7.86 -2.53 11.79
N ILE A 308 -8.45 -2.58 10.60
CA ILE A 308 -9.80 -3.13 10.38
C ILE A 308 -9.72 -4.38 9.51
N ALA A 309 -10.37 -5.45 9.97
CA ALA A 309 -10.43 -6.72 9.28
C ALA A 309 -11.08 -6.57 7.90
N CYS A 310 -10.52 -7.25 6.91
CA CYS A 310 -11.12 -7.33 5.58
C CYS A 310 -12.40 -8.16 5.59
N GLU A 311 -13.47 -7.62 5.01
CA GLU A 311 -14.72 -8.36 4.82
C GLU A 311 -14.57 -9.38 3.66
N CYS A 312 -14.43 -10.66 3.99
CA CYS A 312 -14.27 -11.73 2.99
C CYS A 312 -15.36 -12.81 3.08
N ASN A 313 -16.47 -12.55 3.78
CA ASN A 313 -17.58 -13.49 3.99
C ASN A 313 -17.10 -14.87 4.51
N GLY A 314 -16.02 -14.92 5.31
CA GLY A 314 -15.45 -16.17 5.80
C GLY A 314 -14.83 -17.08 4.72
N HIS A 315 -14.62 -16.58 3.51
CA HIS A 315 -14.09 -17.35 2.37
C HIS A 315 -12.61 -17.09 2.09
N SER A 316 -12.00 -16.12 2.77
CA SER A 316 -10.56 -15.94 2.79
C SER A 316 -10.11 -15.47 4.17
N ASN A 317 -8.88 -15.81 4.53
CA ASN A 317 -8.15 -15.28 5.68
C ASN A 317 -6.94 -14.43 5.24
N LYS A 318 -6.90 -14.04 3.96
CA LYS A 318 -5.86 -13.19 3.38
C LYS A 318 -6.49 -12.09 2.56
N CYS A 319 -6.02 -10.87 2.76
CA CYS A 319 -6.41 -9.74 1.95
C CYS A 319 -5.22 -8.83 1.71
N ARG A 320 -5.38 -7.88 0.78
CA ARG A 320 -4.46 -6.76 0.57
C ARG A 320 -5.24 -5.47 0.57
N PHE A 321 -4.56 -4.39 0.92
CA PHE A 321 -5.09 -3.05 0.74
C PHE A 321 -5.02 -2.62 -0.75
N SER A 322 -5.95 -1.78 -1.17
CA SER A 322 -5.95 -1.09 -2.46
C SER A 322 -6.39 0.36 -2.28
N MET A 323 -5.47 1.29 -2.57
CA MET A 323 -5.73 2.73 -2.44
C MET A 323 -6.85 3.20 -3.39
N GLU A 324 -6.88 2.71 -4.62
CA GLU A 324 -7.90 3.05 -5.61
C GLU A 324 -9.31 2.70 -5.11
N VAL A 325 -9.46 1.48 -4.59
CA VAL A 325 -10.73 1.00 -4.04
C VAL A 325 -11.13 1.77 -2.78
N PHE A 326 -10.16 2.09 -1.92
CA PHE A 326 -10.37 2.92 -0.74
C PHE A 326 -10.90 4.31 -1.10
N GLN A 327 -10.30 4.97 -2.10
CA GLN A 327 -10.76 6.27 -2.59
C GLN A 327 -12.17 6.20 -3.16
N GLN A 328 -12.48 5.18 -3.98
CA GLN A 328 -13.81 4.97 -4.55
C GLN A 328 -14.89 4.72 -3.48
N SER A 329 -14.52 4.13 -2.35
CA SER A 329 -15.43 3.91 -1.21
C SER A 329 -15.70 5.17 -0.37
N GLY A 330 -15.12 6.33 -0.73
CA GLY A 330 -15.16 7.53 0.09
C GLY A 330 -14.26 7.43 1.33
N ARG A 331 -13.09 6.78 1.20
CA ARG A 331 -12.12 6.53 2.28
C ARG A 331 -12.69 5.69 3.44
N ARG A 332 -13.53 4.70 3.13
CA ARG A 332 -14.14 3.80 4.12
C ARG A 332 -13.52 2.40 4.15
N SER A 333 -13.37 1.78 2.98
CA SER A 333 -12.89 0.39 2.85
C SER A 333 -12.15 0.18 1.54
N GLY A 334 -10.92 -0.30 1.64
CA GLY A 334 -9.99 -0.60 0.54
C GLY A 334 -9.49 -2.04 0.53
N GLY A 335 -9.96 -2.89 1.46
CA GLY A 335 -9.56 -4.29 1.54
C GLY A 335 -10.04 -5.10 0.33
N VAL A 336 -9.16 -5.94 -0.21
CA VAL A 336 -9.45 -6.86 -1.32
C VAL A 336 -9.01 -8.26 -0.91
N CYS A 337 -9.95 -9.18 -0.84
CA CYS A 337 -9.69 -10.58 -0.47
C CYS A 337 -8.84 -11.28 -1.52
N GLN A 338 -7.98 -12.17 -1.05
CA GLN A 338 -7.11 -12.98 -1.89
C GLN A 338 -7.51 -14.46 -1.80
N LYS A 339 -7.33 -15.21 -2.88
CA LYS A 339 -7.54 -16.67 -2.90
C LYS A 339 -8.89 -17.10 -2.28
N CYS A 340 -9.99 -16.52 -2.77
CA CYS A 340 -11.34 -16.88 -2.32
C CYS A 340 -11.56 -18.40 -2.39
N ARG A 341 -11.94 -18.99 -1.26
CA ARG A 341 -12.26 -20.41 -1.12
C ARG A 341 -13.75 -20.66 -1.37
N HIS A 342 -14.18 -21.92 -1.27
CA HIS A 342 -15.60 -22.29 -1.39
C HIS A 342 -16.25 -21.91 -2.72
N HIS A 343 -15.47 -21.88 -3.80
CA HIS A 343 -15.92 -21.53 -5.14
C HIS A 343 -16.56 -20.15 -5.24
N THR A 344 -16.09 -19.23 -4.40
CA THR A 344 -16.49 -17.82 -4.43
C THR A 344 -15.46 -16.97 -5.16
N ALA A 345 -15.90 -15.80 -5.59
CA ALA A 345 -15.14 -14.83 -6.37
C ALA A 345 -15.64 -13.41 -6.03
N GLY A 346 -14.88 -12.42 -6.49
CA GLY A 346 -15.12 -11.02 -6.20
C GLY A 346 -14.25 -10.47 -5.06
N ARG A 347 -14.33 -9.16 -4.88
CA ARG A 347 -13.52 -8.39 -3.91
C ARG A 347 -13.67 -8.90 -2.49
N HIS A 348 -14.88 -9.24 -2.09
CA HIS A 348 -15.26 -9.72 -0.76
C HIS A 348 -15.62 -11.21 -0.79
N CYS A 349 -15.25 -11.92 -1.86
CA CYS A 349 -15.70 -13.29 -2.11
C CYS A 349 -17.23 -13.40 -2.11
N GLN A 350 -17.93 -12.39 -2.65
CA GLN A 350 -19.35 -12.19 -2.45
C GLN A 350 -20.26 -12.87 -3.49
N TYR A 351 -19.71 -13.39 -4.58
CA TYR A 351 -20.47 -14.11 -5.60
C TYR A 351 -19.77 -15.41 -5.99
N CYS A 352 -20.48 -16.29 -6.69
CA CYS A 352 -19.93 -17.58 -7.09
C CYS A 352 -19.02 -17.46 -8.30
N GLN A 353 -17.91 -18.20 -8.31
CA GLN A 353 -17.03 -18.27 -9.46
C GLN A 353 -17.76 -18.87 -10.68
N ASN A 354 -17.22 -18.65 -11.88
CA ASN A 354 -17.80 -19.19 -13.11
C ASN A 354 -17.95 -20.73 -13.05
N GLY A 355 -19.12 -21.24 -13.45
CA GLY A 355 -19.46 -22.66 -13.34
C GLY A 355 -20.11 -23.05 -12.00
N TYR A 356 -20.36 -22.08 -11.12
CA TYR A 356 -21.11 -22.24 -9.89
C TYR A 356 -22.28 -21.23 -9.83
N THR A 357 -23.31 -21.58 -9.07
CA THR A 357 -24.50 -20.76 -8.82
C THR A 357 -24.78 -20.64 -7.32
N ARG A 358 -25.46 -19.58 -6.93
CA ARG A 358 -25.76 -19.24 -5.54
C ARG A 358 -26.90 -20.10 -5.00
N ASP A 359 -26.64 -20.84 -3.93
CA ASP A 359 -27.65 -21.60 -3.18
C ASP A 359 -28.34 -20.73 -2.13
N GLN A 360 -29.45 -20.10 -2.51
CA GLN A 360 -30.19 -19.15 -1.66
C GLN A 360 -30.67 -19.74 -0.33
N THR A 361 -30.67 -21.08 -0.16
CA THR A 361 -31.03 -21.72 1.11
C THR A 361 -29.96 -21.57 2.20
N LYS A 362 -28.74 -21.15 1.83
CA LYS A 362 -27.60 -21.01 2.73
C LYS A 362 -27.15 -19.55 2.82
N PRO A 363 -26.66 -19.08 3.98
CA PRO A 363 -26.08 -17.75 4.07
C PRO A 363 -24.80 -17.65 3.22
N LEU A 364 -24.44 -16.44 2.80
CA LEU A 364 -23.28 -16.21 1.93
C LEU A 364 -21.99 -16.73 2.57
N SER A 365 -21.82 -16.59 3.88
CA SER A 365 -20.61 -17.05 4.59
C SER A 365 -20.46 -18.58 4.67
N HIS A 366 -21.47 -19.35 4.27
CA HIS A 366 -21.45 -20.80 4.35
C HIS A 366 -20.48 -21.41 3.34
N ARG A 367 -19.73 -22.45 3.72
CA ARG A 367 -18.74 -23.15 2.85
C ARG A 367 -19.32 -23.77 1.56
N LYS A 368 -20.64 -23.90 1.50
CA LYS A 368 -21.42 -24.47 0.38
C LYS A 368 -22.42 -23.45 -0.19
N ALA A 369 -22.19 -22.15 0.01
CA ALA A 369 -23.04 -21.10 -0.55
C ALA A 369 -23.07 -21.11 -2.09
N CYS A 370 -22.05 -21.69 -2.71
CA CYS A 370 -21.93 -21.89 -4.15
C CYS A 370 -22.00 -23.38 -4.49
N GLN A 371 -22.93 -23.73 -5.38
CA GLN A 371 -23.11 -25.09 -5.90
C GLN A 371 -22.71 -25.16 -7.37
N PRO A 372 -22.17 -26.29 -7.86
CA PRO A 372 -21.77 -26.43 -9.24
C PRO A 372 -22.99 -26.36 -10.18
N CYS A 373 -22.82 -25.69 -11.32
CA CYS A 373 -23.82 -25.68 -12.38
C CYS A 373 -24.02 -27.11 -12.92
N GLN A 374 -25.27 -27.55 -12.99
CA GLN A 374 -25.62 -28.90 -13.46
C GLN A 374 -26.00 -28.89 -14.95
N CYS A 375 -25.20 -28.21 -15.78
CA CYS A 375 -25.47 -28.06 -17.21
C CYS A 375 -25.26 -29.37 -17.98
N HIS A 376 -26.21 -29.70 -18.86
CA HIS A 376 -26.15 -30.91 -19.67
C HIS A 376 -25.03 -30.80 -20.71
N PRO A 377 -24.11 -31.79 -20.80
CA PRO A 377 -22.88 -31.68 -21.59
C PRO A 377 -23.14 -31.52 -23.10
N LEU A 378 -24.23 -32.08 -23.60
CA LEU A 378 -24.61 -31.99 -25.03
C LEU A 378 -25.56 -30.82 -25.32
N GLY A 379 -26.39 -30.44 -24.33
CA GLY A 379 -27.49 -29.49 -24.55
C GLY A 379 -27.10 -28.05 -24.23
N ALA A 380 -26.07 -27.85 -23.42
CA ALA A 380 -25.51 -26.53 -23.13
C ALA A 380 -24.32 -26.20 -24.05
N VAL A 381 -24.03 -24.91 -24.19
CA VAL A 381 -22.83 -24.40 -24.88
C VAL A 381 -21.57 -24.61 -24.02
N GLY A 382 -21.72 -24.80 -22.72
CA GLY A 382 -20.68 -25.26 -21.82
C GLY A 382 -21.17 -25.48 -20.39
N ARG A 383 -20.26 -25.46 -19.42
CA ARG A 383 -20.56 -25.77 -18.00
C ARG A 383 -20.91 -24.55 -17.16
N TRP A 384 -21.03 -23.38 -17.78
CA TRP A 384 -21.35 -22.14 -17.09
C TRP A 384 -22.86 -21.92 -17.04
N CYS A 385 -23.32 -21.39 -15.92
CA CYS A 385 -24.71 -20.98 -15.74
C CYS A 385 -24.75 -19.59 -15.11
N ASN A 386 -25.91 -18.96 -15.17
CA ASN A 386 -26.16 -17.70 -14.48
C ASN A 386 -25.92 -17.87 -12.97
N GLN A 387 -25.11 -16.99 -12.37
CA GLN A 387 -24.69 -17.11 -10.97
C GLN A 387 -25.86 -16.95 -9.99
N THR A 388 -26.94 -16.27 -10.38
CA THR A 388 -28.12 -16.03 -9.54
C THR A 388 -29.23 -17.04 -9.81
N SER A 389 -29.56 -17.30 -11.08
CA SER A 389 -30.70 -18.16 -11.43
C SER A 389 -30.32 -19.63 -11.65
N GLY A 390 -29.03 -19.94 -11.87
CA GLY A 390 -28.57 -21.28 -12.21
C GLY A 390 -28.88 -21.71 -13.66
N GLN A 391 -29.47 -20.82 -14.48
CA GLN A 391 -29.80 -21.13 -15.87
C GLN A 391 -28.55 -21.31 -16.72
N CYS A 392 -28.42 -22.50 -17.32
CA CYS A 392 -27.36 -22.81 -18.26
C CYS A 392 -27.62 -22.16 -19.62
N LEU A 393 -26.53 -21.87 -20.36
CA LEU A 393 -26.63 -21.36 -21.73
C LEU A 393 -26.95 -22.51 -22.69
N CYS A 394 -28.20 -22.61 -23.12
CA CYS A 394 -28.67 -23.71 -23.95
C CYS A 394 -28.31 -23.54 -25.44
N ARG A 395 -28.09 -24.67 -26.12
CA ARG A 395 -27.97 -24.72 -27.58
C ARG A 395 -29.32 -24.49 -28.25
N GLU A 396 -29.30 -24.20 -29.54
CA GLU A 396 -30.51 -24.01 -30.32
C GLU A 396 -31.46 -25.21 -30.23
N GLY A 397 -32.75 -24.94 -30.02
CA GLY A 397 -33.76 -25.99 -29.88
C GLY A 397 -33.72 -26.76 -28.55
N VAL A 398 -32.85 -26.39 -27.62
CA VAL A 398 -32.72 -26.99 -26.28
C VAL A 398 -33.27 -26.04 -25.21
N THR A 399 -33.95 -26.55 -24.20
CA THR A 399 -34.53 -25.77 -23.10
C THR A 399 -34.37 -26.45 -21.73
N GLY A 400 -34.85 -25.79 -20.68
CA GLY A 400 -34.75 -26.20 -19.27
C GLY A 400 -33.57 -25.57 -18.54
N LEU A 401 -33.63 -25.55 -17.20
CA LEU A 401 -32.58 -24.95 -16.34
C LEU A 401 -31.18 -25.49 -16.64
N ARG A 402 -31.13 -26.80 -16.94
CA ARG A 402 -29.91 -27.56 -17.21
C ARG A 402 -29.68 -27.81 -18.70
N CYS A 403 -30.53 -27.30 -19.60
CA CYS A 403 -30.49 -27.59 -21.03
C CYS A 403 -30.57 -29.10 -21.34
N ASN A 404 -31.45 -29.82 -20.66
CA ASN A 404 -31.54 -31.28 -20.69
C ASN A 404 -32.73 -31.82 -21.51
N ARG A 405 -33.48 -30.97 -22.21
CA ARG A 405 -34.63 -31.37 -23.03
C ARG A 405 -34.79 -30.48 -24.26
N CYS A 406 -35.43 -30.98 -25.31
CA CYS A 406 -35.73 -30.17 -26.49
C CYS A 406 -36.88 -29.19 -26.20
N ALA A 407 -36.81 -28.03 -26.84
CA ALA A 407 -37.87 -27.04 -26.81
C ALA A 407 -39.12 -27.54 -27.55
N PRO A 408 -40.32 -27.00 -27.27
CA PRO A 408 -41.51 -27.31 -28.07
C PRO A 408 -41.25 -27.11 -29.58
N GLY A 409 -41.68 -28.06 -30.41
CA GLY A 409 -41.41 -28.07 -31.86
C GLY A 409 -40.04 -28.63 -32.26
N TYR A 410 -39.29 -29.22 -31.33
CA TYR A 410 -38.02 -29.89 -31.59
C TYR A 410 -38.01 -31.31 -31.02
N LYS A 411 -37.38 -32.25 -31.74
CA LYS A 411 -37.11 -33.63 -31.30
C LYS A 411 -35.64 -33.90 -31.11
N GLN A 412 -35.32 -34.95 -30.35
CA GLN A 412 -33.94 -35.35 -30.11
C GLN A 412 -33.25 -35.79 -31.41
N GLY A 413 -32.18 -35.11 -31.76
CA GLY A 413 -31.31 -35.44 -32.87
C GLY A 413 -30.26 -36.48 -32.47
N LYS A 414 -29.68 -37.16 -33.47
CA LYS A 414 -28.62 -38.18 -33.26
C LYS A 414 -27.21 -37.57 -33.16
N SER A 415 -27.05 -36.28 -33.42
CA SER A 415 -25.75 -35.62 -33.46
C SER A 415 -25.41 -34.92 -32.13
N PRO A 416 -24.21 -35.12 -31.57
CA PRO A 416 -23.72 -34.35 -30.42
C PRO A 416 -23.61 -32.82 -30.67
N LEU A 417 -23.50 -32.41 -31.94
CA LEU A 417 -23.41 -30.99 -32.32
C LEU A 417 -24.80 -30.34 -32.40
N ARG A 418 -25.81 -31.09 -32.86
CA ARG A 418 -27.21 -30.68 -32.95
C ARG A 418 -28.10 -31.70 -32.21
N PRO A 419 -28.18 -31.60 -30.86
CA PRO A 419 -28.91 -32.55 -30.02
C PRO A 419 -30.43 -32.43 -30.17
N CYS A 420 -30.95 -31.31 -30.67
CA CYS A 420 -32.36 -31.10 -30.96
C CYS A 420 -32.51 -30.58 -32.39
N ILE A 421 -33.43 -31.17 -33.15
CA ILE A 421 -33.76 -30.82 -34.54
C ILE A 421 -35.22 -30.41 -34.62
N ARG A 422 -35.55 -29.41 -35.46
CA ARG A 422 -36.94 -28.98 -35.65
C ARG A 422 -37.79 -30.14 -36.18
N GLU A 423 -38.97 -30.31 -35.62
CA GLU A 423 -40.00 -31.16 -36.18
C GLU A 423 -40.70 -30.41 -37.31
N PHE A 424 -40.46 -30.83 -38.56
CA PHE A 424 -41.29 -30.40 -39.68
C PHE A 424 -42.50 -31.33 -39.73
N THR A 425 -43.66 -30.82 -39.32
CA THR A 425 -44.91 -31.60 -39.29
C THR A 425 -45.64 -31.60 -40.63
N HIS A 426 -45.29 -30.71 -41.58
CA HIS A 426 -45.89 -30.66 -42.91
C HIS A 426 -44.88 -30.45 -44.05
N LEU A 427 -45.12 -31.13 -45.18
CA LEU A 427 -44.35 -31.00 -46.43
C LEU A 427 -44.33 -29.55 -46.97
N SER A 428 -45.34 -28.74 -46.63
CA SER A 428 -45.44 -27.32 -46.98
C SER A 428 -44.38 -26.44 -46.33
N ASP A 429 -43.87 -26.82 -45.17
CA ASP A 429 -42.84 -26.04 -44.46
C ASP A 429 -41.44 -26.31 -45.01
N LEU A 430 -41.22 -27.49 -45.60
CA LEU A 430 -40.03 -27.82 -46.38
C LEU A 430 -39.98 -27.00 -47.68
N LEU A 431 -41.12 -26.87 -48.38
CA LEU A 431 -41.24 -26.02 -49.57
C LEU A 431 -41.00 -24.54 -49.24
N LYS A 432 -41.58 -24.01 -48.15
CA LYS A 432 -41.32 -22.63 -47.69
C LYS A 432 -39.87 -22.38 -47.29
N ALA A 433 -39.21 -23.35 -46.64
CA ALA A 433 -37.80 -23.25 -46.28
C ALA A 433 -36.87 -23.27 -47.51
N VAL A 434 -37.22 -24.05 -48.54
CA VAL A 434 -36.49 -24.08 -49.82
C VAL A 434 -36.71 -22.79 -50.62
N GLN A 435 -37.94 -22.27 -50.68
CA GLN A 435 -38.27 -21.01 -51.38
C GLN A 435 -37.64 -19.78 -50.72
N PHE A 436 -37.64 -19.70 -49.39
CA PHE A 436 -36.95 -18.65 -48.63
C PHE A 436 -35.42 -18.74 -48.78
N SER A 437 -34.88 -19.95 -48.93
CA SER A 437 -33.45 -20.17 -49.19
C SER A 437 -33.02 -19.71 -50.58
N GLU A 438 -33.81 -19.96 -51.64
CA GLU A 438 -33.50 -19.45 -52.99
C GLU A 438 -33.57 -17.92 -53.07
N GLU A 439 -34.58 -17.32 -52.42
CA GLU A 439 -34.74 -15.87 -52.38
C GLU A 439 -33.55 -15.21 -51.64
N CYS A 440 -33.12 -15.77 -50.50
CA CYS A 440 -31.93 -15.29 -49.80
C CYS A 440 -30.62 -15.51 -50.57
N VAL A 441 -30.45 -16.63 -51.29
CA VAL A 441 -29.25 -16.88 -52.12
C VAL A 441 -29.14 -15.88 -53.28
N SER A 442 -30.28 -15.44 -53.84
CA SER A 442 -30.32 -14.39 -54.86
C SER A 442 -30.13 -12.97 -54.28
N TYR A 443 -30.53 -12.75 -53.03
CA TYR A 443 -30.52 -11.45 -52.35
C TYR A 443 -29.17 -11.11 -51.68
N CYS A 444 -28.51 -12.11 -51.10
CA CYS A 444 -27.17 -12.00 -50.55
C CYS A 444 -26.48 -13.37 -50.70
N GLN A 445 -25.36 -13.43 -51.42
CA GLN A 445 -24.55 -14.65 -51.41
C GLN A 445 -23.93 -14.82 -50.01
N PRO A 446 -24.31 -15.85 -49.22
CA PRO A 446 -23.72 -16.06 -47.91
C PRO A 446 -22.22 -16.25 -48.10
N SER A 447 -21.43 -15.39 -47.47
CA SER A 447 -19.98 -15.27 -47.61
C SER A 447 -19.18 -16.59 -47.52
N GLN A 448 -19.21 -17.40 -48.57
CA GLN A 448 -18.16 -18.38 -48.89
C GLN A 448 -16.95 -17.70 -49.54
N VAL A 449 -17.01 -16.37 -49.72
CA VAL A 449 -15.93 -15.57 -50.27
C VAL A 449 -14.80 -15.49 -49.25
N LYS A 450 -13.71 -16.22 -49.51
CA LYS A 450 -12.41 -16.03 -48.87
C LYS A 450 -11.93 -14.60 -49.17
N VAL A 451 -12.06 -13.69 -48.20
CA VAL A 451 -11.70 -12.29 -48.41
C VAL A 451 -10.20 -12.07 -48.26
N ARG A 452 -9.54 -11.74 -49.37
CA ARG A 452 -8.12 -11.40 -49.43
C ARG A 452 -7.96 -9.88 -49.37
N MET A 453 -7.45 -9.37 -48.25
CA MET A 453 -7.19 -7.95 -48.07
C MET A 453 -5.73 -7.61 -48.38
N ASN A 454 -5.53 -6.77 -49.40
CA ASN A 454 -4.28 -6.08 -49.74
C ASN A 454 -4.43 -4.56 -49.44
N LEU A 455 -3.37 -3.77 -49.61
CA LEU A 455 -3.44 -2.34 -49.31
C LEU A 455 -4.49 -1.63 -50.19
N GLU A 456 -4.54 -1.93 -51.48
CA GLU A 456 -5.49 -1.35 -52.43
C GLU A 456 -6.95 -1.60 -52.04
N THR A 457 -7.31 -2.86 -51.79
CA THR A 457 -8.66 -3.24 -51.34
C THR A 457 -8.99 -2.70 -49.95
N TYR A 458 -8.00 -2.59 -49.05
CA TYR A 458 -8.17 -1.92 -47.76
C TYR A 458 -8.48 -0.43 -47.94
N CYS A 459 -7.82 0.23 -48.90
CA CYS A 459 -8.02 1.64 -49.24
C CYS A 459 -9.36 1.92 -49.96
N LEU A 460 -10.11 0.88 -50.35
CA LEU A 460 -11.47 1.00 -50.91
C LEU A 460 -12.59 0.84 -49.87
N LYS A 461 -12.29 0.58 -48.60
CA LYS A 461 -13.30 0.33 -47.54
C LYS A 461 -13.54 1.53 -46.63
N ASP A 462 -14.77 1.92 -46.44
CA ASP A 462 -15.10 3.07 -45.57
C ASP A 462 -14.86 2.77 -44.10
N TYR A 463 -15.04 1.53 -43.65
CA TYR A 463 -14.64 1.16 -42.30
C TYR A 463 -14.07 -0.26 -42.22
N VAL A 464 -13.07 -0.41 -41.35
CA VAL A 464 -12.45 -1.68 -41.00
C VAL A 464 -12.26 -1.73 -39.48
N LEU A 465 -13.07 -2.54 -38.80
CA LEU A 465 -13.24 -2.49 -37.35
C LEU A 465 -13.05 -3.86 -36.70
N LYS A 466 -12.35 -3.92 -35.58
CA LYS A 466 -12.44 -5.04 -34.63
C LYS A 466 -13.49 -4.68 -33.59
N LEU A 467 -14.58 -5.43 -33.52
CA LEU A 467 -15.67 -5.19 -32.59
C LEU A 467 -16.12 -6.48 -31.91
N GLN A 468 -16.71 -6.35 -30.72
CA GLN A 468 -17.36 -7.44 -30.00
C GLN A 468 -18.85 -7.16 -29.87
N VAL A 469 -19.67 -8.15 -30.21
CA VAL A 469 -21.13 -8.04 -30.08
C VAL A 469 -21.53 -8.33 -28.64
N ARG A 470 -22.26 -7.42 -28.00
CA ARG A 470 -22.70 -7.52 -26.59
C ARG A 470 -24.16 -7.90 -26.44
N GLY A 471 -25.02 -7.45 -27.34
CA GLY A 471 -26.45 -7.72 -27.34
C GLY A 471 -27.09 -7.32 -28.67
N MET A 472 -28.36 -7.66 -28.85
CA MET A 472 -29.15 -7.24 -30.00
C MET A 472 -30.61 -7.02 -29.58
N GLU A 473 -31.24 -6.01 -30.18
CA GLU A 473 -32.64 -5.66 -29.96
C GLU A 473 -33.31 -5.33 -31.30
N ARG A 474 -34.59 -5.66 -31.43
CA ARG A 474 -35.37 -5.40 -32.65
C ARG A 474 -35.99 -4.00 -32.58
N SER A 475 -35.80 -3.20 -33.61
CA SER A 475 -36.30 -1.82 -33.72
C SER A 475 -36.95 -1.59 -35.07
N GLY A 476 -38.21 -2.03 -35.21
CA GLY A 476 -38.99 -1.89 -36.44
C GLY A 476 -38.41 -2.75 -37.59
N PRO A 477 -38.12 -2.16 -38.78
CA PRO A 477 -37.50 -2.87 -39.90
C PRO A 477 -35.98 -3.07 -39.75
N TRP A 478 -35.43 -2.77 -38.56
CA TRP A 478 -34.00 -2.84 -38.27
C TRP A 478 -33.72 -3.63 -36.99
N TRP A 479 -32.53 -4.19 -36.92
CA TRP A 479 -31.92 -4.72 -35.71
C TRP A 479 -30.82 -3.78 -35.23
N GLN A 480 -30.85 -3.49 -33.94
CA GLN A 480 -29.83 -2.72 -33.26
C GLN A 480 -28.93 -3.67 -32.46
N PHE A 481 -27.69 -3.80 -32.87
CA PHE A 481 -26.66 -4.54 -32.14
C PHE A 481 -25.89 -3.60 -31.22
N SER A 482 -25.88 -3.90 -29.92
CA SER A 482 -24.96 -3.26 -28.98
C SER A 482 -23.56 -3.84 -29.20
N VAL A 483 -22.66 -3.04 -29.78
CA VAL A 483 -21.29 -3.48 -30.08
C VAL A 483 -20.27 -2.69 -29.28
N SER A 484 -19.12 -3.31 -29.01
CA SER A 484 -17.97 -2.66 -28.40
C SER A 484 -16.82 -2.67 -29.40
N VAL A 485 -16.52 -1.51 -29.99
CA VAL A 485 -15.44 -1.33 -30.96
C VAL A 485 -14.12 -1.32 -30.21
N GLN A 486 -13.35 -2.40 -30.36
CA GLN A 486 -12.05 -2.59 -29.71
C GLN A 486 -10.94 -1.88 -30.47
N THR A 487 -10.95 -1.92 -31.81
CA THR A 487 -9.93 -1.27 -32.64
C THR A 487 -10.52 -0.78 -33.94
N VAL A 488 -10.29 0.50 -34.22
CA VAL A 488 -10.52 1.10 -35.54
C VAL A 488 -9.23 0.94 -36.35
N TYR A 489 -9.31 0.19 -37.45
CA TYR A 489 -8.21 0.10 -38.42
C TYR A 489 -8.37 1.16 -39.49
N ARG A 490 -9.57 1.33 -40.02
CA ARG A 490 -9.96 2.40 -40.93
C ARG A 490 -11.33 2.96 -40.58
N ALA A 491 -11.50 4.25 -40.77
CA ALA A 491 -12.77 4.98 -40.73
C ALA A 491 -12.70 6.07 -41.79
N GLY A 492 -13.70 6.12 -42.68
CA GLY A 492 -13.82 7.10 -43.74
C GLY A 492 -14.10 8.48 -43.18
N SER A 493 -13.85 9.52 -43.99
CA SER A 493 -13.93 10.92 -43.58
C SER A 493 -15.32 11.36 -43.10
N SER A 494 -16.39 10.66 -43.53
CA SER A 494 -17.79 10.86 -43.14
C SER A 494 -18.23 10.08 -41.89
N SER A 495 -17.42 9.14 -41.41
CA SER A 495 -17.88 8.13 -40.43
C SER A 495 -17.55 8.51 -38.97
N HIS A 496 -18.56 8.64 -38.12
CA HIS A 496 -18.40 8.90 -36.67
C HIS A 496 -17.99 7.66 -35.85
N VAL A 497 -17.17 6.77 -36.40
CA VAL A 497 -16.78 5.51 -35.75
C VAL A 497 -15.65 5.74 -34.75
N ARG A 498 -15.89 5.39 -33.48
CA ARG A 498 -14.94 5.55 -32.36
C ARG A 498 -14.78 4.24 -31.61
N ARG A 499 -13.68 4.11 -30.87
CA ARG A 499 -13.51 3.01 -29.91
C ARG A 499 -14.51 3.15 -28.77
N GLY A 500 -14.97 2.02 -28.24
CA GLY A 500 -15.94 1.97 -27.14
C GLY A 500 -17.30 1.44 -27.58
N PRO A 501 -18.34 1.62 -26.74
CA PRO A 501 -19.69 1.15 -27.04
C PRO A 501 -20.29 1.96 -28.19
N GLN A 502 -20.85 1.26 -29.19
CA GLN A 502 -21.57 1.83 -30.32
C GLN A 502 -22.79 0.97 -30.69
N SER A 503 -23.71 1.55 -31.45
CA SER A 503 -24.87 0.85 -32.00
C SER A 503 -24.61 0.54 -33.48
N LEU A 504 -24.69 -0.74 -33.84
CA LEU A 504 -24.58 -1.23 -35.21
C LEU A 504 -25.98 -1.61 -35.71
N TRP A 505 -26.43 -1.01 -36.79
CA TRP A 505 -27.77 -1.21 -37.34
C TRP A 505 -27.74 -2.16 -38.53
N VAL A 506 -28.63 -3.16 -38.53
CA VAL A 506 -28.71 -4.18 -39.60
C VAL A 506 -30.16 -4.27 -40.07
N PRO A 507 -30.45 -4.22 -41.39
CA PRO A 507 -31.81 -4.44 -41.88
C PRO A 507 -32.34 -5.82 -41.48
N ASP A 508 -33.61 -5.91 -41.09
CA ASP A 508 -34.26 -7.17 -40.69
C ASP A 508 -34.20 -8.24 -41.79
N ARG A 509 -34.37 -7.83 -43.05
CA ARG A 509 -34.26 -8.71 -44.22
C ARG A 509 -32.85 -9.28 -44.40
N ASP A 510 -31.83 -8.46 -44.16
CA ASP A 510 -30.42 -8.85 -44.34
C ASP A 510 -30.02 -9.86 -43.25
N LEU A 511 -30.39 -9.57 -42.00
CA LEU A 511 -30.16 -10.46 -40.87
C LEU A 511 -30.92 -11.79 -41.03
N GLY A 512 -32.16 -11.74 -41.51
CA GLY A 512 -32.99 -12.93 -41.80
C GLY A 512 -32.38 -13.86 -42.85
N CYS A 513 -31.60 -13.31 -43.80
CA CYS A 513 -30.83 -14.07 -44.78
C CYS A 513 -29.41 -14.46 -44.32
N GLY A 514 -29.01 -14.10 -43.09
CA GLY A 514 -27.69 -14.42 -42.53
C GLY A 514 -26.55 -13.46 -42.94
N CYS A 515 -26.88 -12.26 -43.42
CA CYS A 515 -25.90 -11.25 -43.85
C CYS A 515 -26.08 -9.95 -43.04
N PRO A 516 -25.08 -9.48 -42.27
CA PRO A 516 -23.88 -10.19 -41.84
C PRO A 516 -24.15 -11.24 -40.75
N ALA A 517 -23.34 -12.30 -40.73
CA ALA A 517 -23.44 -13.41 -39.77
C ALA A 517 -22.91 -13.05 -38.36
N LEU A 518 -23.57 -12.11 -37.69
CA LEU A 518 -23.21 -11.64 -36.36
C LEU A 518 -23.78 -12.55 -35.26
N HIS A 519 -22.98 -12.77 -34.22
CA HIS A 519 -23.37 -13.59 -33.07
C HIS A 519 -23.01 -12.87 -31.78
N VAL A 520 -23.99 -12.76 -30.87
CA VAL A 520 -23.79 -12.15 -29.56
C VAL A 520 -22.70 -12.89 -28.78
N GLY A 521 -21.81 -12.15 -28.13
CA GLY A 521 -20.68 -12.66 -27.35
C GLY A 521 -19.41 -12.94 -28.16
N ARG A 522 -19.47 -12.92 -29.50
CA ARG A 522 -18.29 -13.13 -30.36
C ARG A 522 -17.65 -11.81 -30.82
N THR A 523 -16.38 -11.91 -31.20
CA THR A 523 -15.58 -10.81 -31.75
C THR A 523 -15.45 -10.98 -33.26
N PHE A 524 -15.67 -9.91 -34.00
CA PHE A 524 -15.66 -9.89 -35.46
C PHE A 524 -14.74 -8.80 -36.00
N LEU A 525 -14.15 -9.08 -37.17
CA LEU A 525 -13.63 -8.10 -38.10
C LEU A 525 -14.79 -7.67 -39.00
N LEU A 526 -15.23 -6.43 -38.85
CA LEU A 526 -16.27 -5.82 -39.68
C LEU A 526 -15.61 -4.98 -40.78
N ILE A 527 -16.00 -5.24 -42.02
CA ILE A 527 -15.50 -4.56 -43.22
C ILE A 527 -16.71 -4.17 -44.07
N GLY A 528 -16.89 -2.88 -44.31
CA GLY A 528 -18.01 -2.39 -45.11
C GLY A 528 -17.63 -1.18 -45.96
N ALA A 529 -18.48 -0.90 -46.93
CA ALA A 529 -18.56 0.39 -47.61
C ALA A 529 -19.87 1.04 -47.16
N GLU A 530 -19.86 2.36 -46.97
CA GLU A 530 -21.07 3.14 -46.74
C GLU A 530 -21.72 3.31 -48.13
N GLU A 531 -22.61 2.39 -48.54
CA GLU A 531 -23.43 2.61 -49.73
C GLU A 531 -24.36 3.80 -49.44
N GLY A 532 -23.89 4.99 -49.82
CA GLY A 532 -24.65 6.22 -49.76
C GLY A 532 -25.83 6.16 -50.72
N GLU A 533 -26.99 5.69 -50.24
CA GLU A 533 -28.31 6.07 -50.78
C GLU A 533 -29.52 5.60 -49.94
N ARG A 534 -29.35 5.37 -48.63
CA ARG A 534 -30.50 5.19 -47.71
C ARG A 534 -30.31 6.02 -46.44
N GLY A 535 -30.25 7.34 -46.62
CA GLY A 535 -30.27 8.30 -45.52
C GLY A 535 -31.61 8.27 -44.79
N TRP A 536 -31.56 8.02 -43.49
CA TRP A 536 -32.64 8.34 -42.56
C TRP A 536 -32.65 9.86 -42.35
N GLY A 537 -33.31 10.59 -43.26
CA GLY A 537 -33.42 12.05 -43.18
C GLY A 537 -32.09 12.82 -43.29
N PRO A 538 -32.13 14.16 -43.27
CA PRO A 538 -31.02 15.00 -43.70
C PRO A 538 -29.80 15.10 -42.75
N GLU A 539 -29.80 14.53 -41.53
CA GLU A 539 -28.76 14.84 -40.53
C GLU A 539 -28.28 13.69 -39.61
N GLU A 540 -28.72 12.43 -39.77
CA GLU A 540 -28.25 11.32 -38.91
C GLU A 540 -27.30 10.35 -39.64
N SER A 541 -25.99 10.39 -39.28
CA SER A 541 -25.02 9.36 -39.67
C SER A 541 -24.99 8.23 -38.63
N ARG A 542 -25.39 7.02 -39.04
CA ARG A 542 -25.42 5.81 -38.19
C ARG A 542 -24.48 4.74 -38.77
N LEU A 543 -23.87 3.93 -37.90
CA LEU A 543 -23.08 2.78 -38.33
C LEU A 543 -24.02 1.64 -38.77
N VAL A 544 -24.09 1.40 -40.08
CA VAL A 544 -24.95 0.40 -40.70
C VAL A 544 -24.12 -0.77 -41.24
N ALA A 545 -24.56 -1.99 -40.95
CA ALA A 545 -24.07 -3.23 -41.54
C ALA A 545 -25.19 -3.83 -42.39
N ASP A 546 -25.02 -3.79 -43.70
CA ASP A 546 -25.98 -4.31 -44.67
C ASP A 546 -25.45 -5.57 -45.37
N ARG A 547 -26.16 -6.03 -46.41
CA ARG A 547 -25.74 -7.12 -47.30
C ARG A 547 -24.35 -6.96 -47.92
N SER A 548 -23.82 -5.74 -48.05
CA SER A 548 -22.47 -5.48 -48.57
C SER A 548 -21.38 -5.58 -47.48
N THR A 549 -21.82 -5.60 -46.22
CA THR A 549 -20.95 -5.60 -45.06
C THR A 549 -20.53 -7.02 -44.70
N LEU A 550 -19.22 -7.21 -44.61
CA LEU A 550 -18.62 -8.48 -44.25
C LEU A 550 -18.28 -8.51 -42.76
N ALA A 551 -18.81 -9.52 -42.07
CA ALA A 551 -18.45 -9.84 -40.69
C ALA A 551 -17.70 -11.17 -40.62
N LEU A 552 -16.38 -11.12 -40.40
CA LEU A 552 -15.55 -12.31 -40.25
C LEU A 552 -15.23 -12.54 -38.77
N GLN A 553 -15.37 -13.78 -38.28
CA GLN A 553 -14.96 -14.10 -36.91
C GLN A 553 -13.47 -13.79 -36.72
N TRP A 554 -13.14 -13.00 -35.70
CA TRP A 554 -11.79 -12.47 -35.48
C TRP A 554 -10.74 -13.58 -35.32
N ARG A 555 -9.60 -13.42 -36.00
CA ARG A 555 -8.40 -14.25 -35.82
C ARG A 555 -7.19 -13.36 -35.52
N GLU A 556 -6.41 -13.71 -34.50
CA GLU A 556 -5.34 -12.84 -33.99
C GLU A 556 -4.23 -12.53 -35.03
N HIS A 557 -3.95 -13.44 -35.95
CA HIS A 557 -2.95 -13.23 -37.01
C HIS A 557 -3.31 -12.12 -38.01
N TRP A 558 -4.55 -11.61 -38.01
CA TRP A 558 -4.92 -10.44 -38.84
C TRP A 558 -4.38 -9.12 -38.28
N SER A 559 -4.13 -9.07 -36.96
CA SER A 559 -3.79 -7.84 -36.25
C SER A 559 -2.52 -7.14 -36.77
N PRO A 560 -1.39 -7.85 -37.01
CA PRO A 560 -0.17 -7.22 -37.52
C PRO A 560 -0.36 -6.62 -38.92
N LYS A 561 -1.03 -7.35 -39.82
CA LYS A 561 -1.26 -6.93 -41.20
C LYS A 561 -2.17 -5.70 -41.29
N LEU A 562 -3.28 -5.68 -40.54
CA LEU A 562 -4.20 -4.54 -40.49
C LEU A 562 -3.55 -3.31 -39.82
N ARG A 563 -2.67 -3.49 -38.83
CA ARG A 563 -1.85 -2.39 -38.28
C ARG A 563 -0.89 -1.83 -39.33
N GLY A 564 -0.28 -2.70 -40.14
CA GLY A 564 0.56 -2.32 -41.27
C GLY A 564 -0.18 -1.45 -42.29
N PHE A 565 -1.37 -1.89 -42.72
CA PHE A 565 -2.21 -1.11 -43.65
C PHE A 565 -2.62 0.24 -43.07
N ARG A 566 -3.08 0.28 -41.81
CA ARG A 566 -3.39 1.55 -41.13
C ARG A 566 -2.18 2.49 -41.08
N GLY A 567 -0.98 1.95 -40.88
CA GLY A 567 0.25 2.73 -40.88
C GLY A 567 0.59 3.31 -42.25
N GLN A 568 0.33 2.56 -43.33
CA GLN A 568 0.55 3.00 -44.71
C GLN A 568 -0.50 4.03 -45.17
N ASP A 569 -1.76 3.83 -44.78
CA ASP A 569 -2.87 4.76 -44.98
C ASP A 569 -2.60 6.12 -44.33
N LYS A 570 -2.18 6.13 -43.05
CA LYS A 570 -1.74 7.35 -42.35
C LYS A 570 -0.54 8.06 -42.97
N ARG A 571 0.28 7.34 -43.75
CA ARG A 571 1.44 7.89 -44.48
C ARG A 571 1.06 8.33 -45.91
N GLY A 572 -0.23 8.41 -46.23
CA GLY A 572 -0.72 8.86 -47.53
C GLY A 572 -0.49 7.87 -48.67
N ARG A 573 -0.27 6.57 -48.37
CA ARG A 573 -0.03 5.55 -49.40
C ARG A 573 -1.32 4.93 -49.97
N CYS A 574 -2.48 5.38 -49.52
CA CYS A 574 -3.74 5.05 -50.20
C CYS A 574 -3.90 5.95 -51.44
N PRO A 575 -4.13 5.37 -52.63
CA PRO A 575 -4.33 6.17 -53.85
C PRO A 575 -5.59 7.06 -53.74
N PRO A 576 -5.59 8.26 -54.35
CA PRO A 576 -6.75 9.15 -54.35
C PRO A 576 -7.96 8.53 -55.10
N SER A 577 -9.16 8.72 -54.56
CA SER A 577 -10.40 8.02 -54.95
C SER A 577 -10.91 8.27 -56.38
N LYS A 578 -10.23 9.09 -57.20
CA LYS A 578 -10.69 9.48 -58.54
C LYS A 578 -10.32 8.53 -59.69
N LEU A 579 -9.82 7.30 -59.44
CA LEU A 579 -9.40 6.40 -60.51
C LEU A 579 -10.16 5.05 -60.64
N TYR A 580 -11.31 4.88 -60.00
CA TYR A 580 -12.13 3.67 -60.15
C TYR A 580 -13.58 4.00 -60.46
N MET A 581 -13.83 4.61 -61.62
CA MET A 581 -15.20 4.76 -62.15
C MET A 581 -15.54 3.75 -63.28
N TYR A 582 -14.65 2.82 -63.61
CA TYR A 582 -14.94 1.73 -64.56
C TYR A 582 -14.07 0.51 -64.26
N LYS A 583 -14.50 -0.36 -63.33
CA LYS A 583 -14.14 -1.78 -63.29
C LYS A 583 -15.02 -2.52 -62.28
N SER A 584 -16.31 -2.62 -62.61
CA SER A 584 -17.14 -3.70 -62.12
C SER A 584 -16.71 -4.97 -62.85
N PHE A 585 -15.84 -5.77 -62.24
CA PHE A 585 -15.57 -7.13 -62.71
C PHE A 585 -15.58 -8.12 -61.56
N ASN A 586 -16.47 -9.09 -61.68
CA ASN A 586 -16.38 -10.42 -61.08
C ASN A 586 -14.94 -10.92 -61.12
N MET A 587 -14.32 -11.16 -59.96
CA MET A 587 -13.04 -11.86 -59.88
C MET A 587 -13.07 -12.86 -58.72
N CYS A 588 -13.38 -14.11 -59.06
CA CYS A 588 -13.07 -15.28 -58.25
C CYS A 588 -11.54 -15.42 -58.13
N PHE A 589 -10.97 -15.33 -56.92
CA PHE A 589 -9.56 -15.68 -56.69
C PHE A 589 -9.33 -16.44 -55.39
N TYR A 590 -8.50 -17.49 -55.51
CA TYR A 590 -8.10 -18.46 -54.50
C TYR A 590 -7.25 -17.86 -53.37
N PHE A 591 -7.30 -18.50 -52.20
CA PHE A 591 -6.30 -18.35 -51.13
C PHE A 591 -5.27 -19.48 -51.22
N THR A 592 -4.03 -19.10 -51.49
CA THR A 592 -2.85 -19.76 -50.94
C THR A 592 -2.03 -18.68 -50.22
N MET A 593 -1.64 -18.96 -48.98
CA MET A 593 -0.59 -18.21 -48.28
C MET A 593 0.71 -19.00 -48.51
N PRO A 594 1.84 -18.37 -48.84
CA PRO A 594 3.12 -19.03 -48.70
C PRO A 594 3.44 -19.14 -47.20
N GLY A 595 3.68 -20.36 -46.73
CA GLY A 595 4.09 -20.70 -45.36
C GLY A 595 3.14 -21.66 -44.65
N GLU A 596 3.13 -22.93 -45.10
CA GLU A 596 3.20 -24.07 -44.18
C GLU A 596 4.65 -24.20 -43.68
#